data_AF-A0A3A5IAA4-F1
#
_entry.id   AF-A0A3A5IAA4-F1
#
_cell.length_a   1.000
_cell.length_b   1.000
_cell.length_c   1.000
_cell.angle_alpha   90.00
_cell.angle_beta   90.00
_cell.angle_gamma   90.00
#
_symmetry.space_group_name_H-M   'P 1'
#
loop_
_entity.id
_entity.type
_entity.pdbx_description
1 polymer ?
#
loop_
_entity_poly.entity_id
_entity_poly.type
_entity_poly.pdbx_seq_one_letter_code
_entity_poly.pdbx_strand_id
1 'polypeptide(L)'
;MKRRNHLVKNEIHLFLENYFRAAECTFLQETEGALCVKLTPEIDKELMNRPFYWHYAEKTGMKAEPLSLTLITDQAKAPPNIEGESVHFGTPRLQQIFESAKKHTSFIRLYEQRESGSQQPLQPWLLVNIKVSYEANHKKDIFHSLGLNLINGAIQEEFMNVLNRKLLVSKIPDFSFTITPLIKPKSGVKRLQRFLTSRLEKETHDWAVKAKKEWEEDLVLLDYFYEDEEKPEAYFIEKAALEKQYSPKIHVDIINGGVIYLHS
;
A
#
# COMPACT_ATOMS: atom_id res chain seq x y z
N MET A 1 0.48 26.90 0.58
CA MET A 1 -0.55 26.10 1.28
C MET A 1 -1.69 25.64 0.35
N LYS A 2 -2.38 26.54 -0.39
CA LYS A 2 -3.48 26.17 -1.32
C LYS A 2 -3.10 25.17 -2.44
N ARG A 3 -1.92 25.29 -3.07
CA ARG A 3 -1.45 24.35 -4.12
C ARG A 3 -1.25 22.93 -3.62
N ARG A 4 -0.76 22.74 -2.39
CA ARG A 4 -0.51 21.40 -1.80
C ARG A 4 -1.82 20.68 -1.49
N ASN A 5 -2.81 21.40 -0.95
CA ASN A 5 -4.14 20.83 -0.69
C ASN A 5 -4.90 20.45 -1.98
N HIS A 6 -4.71 21.19 -3.08
CA HIS A 6 -5.36 20.84 -4.35
C HIS A 6 -4.79 19.57 -4.99
N LEU A 7 -3.46 19.40 -4.97
CA LEU A 7 -2.80 18.19 -5.47
C LEU A 7 -3.28 16.94 -4.70
N VAL A 8 -3.34 17.05 -3.38
CA VAL A 8 -3.79 15.99 -2.47
C VAL A 8 -5.25 15.59 -2.70
N LYS A 9 -6.16 16.55 -2.98
CA LYS A 9 -7.55 16.24 -3.31
C LYS A 9 -7.69 15.50 -4.64
N ASN A 10 -6.93 15.91 -5.66
CA ASN A 10 -6.93 15.25 -6.97
C ASN A 10 -6.38 13.81 -6.87
N GLU A 11 -5.38 13.57 -6.04
CA GLU A 11 -4.83 12.22 -5.79
C GLU A 11 -5.87 11.29 -5.14
N ILE A 12 -6.64 11.79 -4.15
CA ILE A 12 -7.73 11.00 -3.54
C ILE A 12 -8.79 10.67 -4.59
N HIS A 13 -9.20 11.64 -5.39
CA HIS A 13 -10.23 11.44 -6.40
C HIS A 13 -9.81 10.36 -7.41
N LEU A 14 -8.60 10.50 -7.97
CA LEU A 14 -8.04 9.52 -8.91
C LEU A 14 -7.89 8.13 -8.26
N PHE A 15 -7.48 8.07 -7.00
CA PHE A 15 -7.39 6.79 -6.28
C PHE A 15 -8.77 6.12 -6.14
N LEU A 16 -9.80 6.86 -5.72
CA LEU A 16 -11.15 6.32 -5.54
C LEU A 16 -11.73 5.85 -6.88
N GLU A 17 -11.55 6.63 -7.94
CA GLU A 17 -11.98 6.25 -9.29
C GLU A 17 -11.33 4.92 -9.72
N ASN A 18 -10.00 4.82 -9.60
CA ASN A 18 -9.25 3.61 -9.93
C ASN A 18 -9.71 2.41 -9.09
N TYR A 19 -9.94 2.60 -7.79
CA TYR A 19 -10.42 1.55 -6.90
C TYR A 19 -11.79 1.01 -7.34
N PHE A 20 -12.76 1.88 -7.59
CA PHE A 20 -14.11 1.44 -7.98
C PHE A 20 -14.16 0.87 -9.40
N ARG A 21 -13.34 1.37 -10.33
CA ARG A 21 -13.16 0.76 -11.66
C ARG A 21 -12.56 -0.64 -11.54
N ALA A 22 -11.50 -0.81 -10.75
CA ALA A 22 -10.85 -2.11 -10.53
C ALA A 22 -11.77 -3.11 -9.82
N ALA A 23 -12.66 -2.63 -8.96
CA ALA A 23 -13.68 -3.43 -8.29
C ALA A 23 -14.95 -3.67 -9.13
N GLU A 24 -14.93 -3.31 -10.42
CA GLU A 24 -16.03 -3.48 -11.37
C GLU A 24 -17.36 -2.86 -10.90
N CYS A 25 -17.28 -1.78 -10.11
CA CYS A 25 -18.46 -1.03 -9.69
C CYS A 25 -19.02 -0.20 -10.85
N THR A 26 -20.34 0.01 -10.86
CA THR A 26 -20.99 0.77 -11.93
C THR A 26 -21.02 2.26 -11.57
N PHE A 27 -20.41 3.11 -12.40
CA PHE A 27 -20.43 4.55 -12.18
C PHE A 27 -21.80 5.12 -12.61
N LEU A 28 -22.51 5.72 -11.67
CA LEU A 28 -23.80 6.37 -11.90
C LEU A 28 -23.61 7.85 -12.22
N GLN A 29 -22.65 8.50 -11.55
CA GLN A 29 -22.29 9.88 -11.80
C GLN A 29 -20.80 10.09 -11.51
N GLU A 30 -20.10 10.74 -12.45
CA GLU A 30 -18.67 11.03 -12.36
C GLU A 30 -18.46 12.51 -12.61
N THR A 31 -17.88 13.21 -11.63
CA THR A 31 -17.58 14.65 -11.70
C THR A 31 -16.22 14.91 -11.07
N GLU A 32 -15.55 16.01 -11.40
CA GLU A 32 -14.23 16.32 -10.83
C GLU A 32 -14.20 16.46 -9.29
N GLY A 33 -15.36 16.68 -8.65
CA GLY A 33 -15.49 16.87 -7.21
C GLY A 33 -16.21 15.75 -6.46
N ALA A 34 -16.84 14.80 -7.17
CA ALA A 34 -17.63 13.75 -6.56
C ALA A 34 -17.81 12.51 -7.46
N LEU A 35 -17.92 11.35 -6.82
CA LEU A 35 -18.15 10.05 -7.46
C LEU A 35 -19.42 9.42 -6.87
N CYS A 36 -20.35 8.99 -7.72
CA CYS A 36 -21.48 8.16 -7.33
C CYS A 36 -21.38 6.82 -8.04
N VAL A 37 -21.27 5.75 -7.26
CA VAL A 37 -21.04 4.38 -7.76
C VAL A 37 -22.05 3.41 -7.17
N LYS A 38 -22.65 2.56 -8.00
CA LYS A 38 -23.37 1.36 -7.56
C LYS A 38 -22.35 0.28 -7.24
N LEU A 39 -22.34 -0.18 -5.99
CA LEU A 39 -21.38 -1.16 -5.51
C LEU A 39 -21.67 -2.54 -6.09
N THR A 40 -20.66 -3.39 -6.14
CA THR A 40 -20.84 -4.83 -6.35
C THR A 40 -21.24 -5.50 -5.02
N PRO A 41 -21.84 -6.70 -5.04
CA PRO A 41 -22.16 -7.44 -3.81
C PRO A 41 -20.98 -7.62 -2.85
N GLU A 42 -19.79 -7.84 -3.40
CA GLU A 42 -18.56 -8.07 -2.62
C GLU A 42 -18.10 -6.80 -1.92
N ILE A 43 -18.04 -5.69 -2.66
CA ILE A 43 -17.63 -4.39 -2.12
C ILE A 43 -18.68 -3.84 -1.15
N ASP A 44 -19.96 -4.08 -1.41
CA ASP A 44 -21.04 -3.70 -0.50
C ASP A 44 -20.90 -4.41 0.84
N LYS A 45 -20.64 -5.73 0.87
CA LYS A 45 -20.39 -6.46 2.13
C LYS A 45 -19.21 -5.93 2.92
N GLU A 46 -18.17 -5.45 2.23
CA GLU A 46 -16.94 -5.00 2.87
C GLU A 46 -17.00 -3.54 3.34
N LEU A 47 -17.58 -2.66 2.52
CA LEU A 47 -17.68 -1.24 2.81
C LEU A 47 -18.93 -0.89 3.60
N MET A 48 -20.02 -1.64 3.40
CA MET A 48 -21.30 -1.37 4.02
C MET A 48 -21.52 -2.33 5.18
N ASN A 49 -21.67 -1.77 6.38
CA ASN A 49 -21.89 -2.52 7.62
C ASN A 49 -23.32 -3.09 7.69
N ARG A 50 -23.67 -4.01 6.78
CA ARG A 50 -24.99 -4.64 6.69
C ARG A 50 -24.95 -6.19 6.64
N PRO A 51 -24.23 -6.85 7.57
CA PRO A 51 -24.06 -8.30 7.54
C PRO A 51 -25.39 -9.07 7.57
N PHE A 52 -26.40 -8.57 8.29
CA PHE A 52 -27.71 -9.23 8.39
C PHE A 52 -28.49 -9.25 7.08
N TYR A 53 -28.42 -8.18 6.28
CA TYR A 53 -29.06 -8.11 4.97
C TYR A 53 -28.52 -9.19 4.04
N TRP A 54 -27.18 -9.27 3.94
CA TRP A 54 -26.51 -10.25 3.10
C TRP A 54 -26.77 -11.68 3.55
N HIS A 55 -26.70 -11.95 4.86
CA HIS A 55 -27.00 -13.25 5.42
C HIS A 55 -28.44 -13.70 5.11
N TYR A 56 -29.40 -12.78 5.21
CA TYR A 56 -30.79 -13.07 4.87
C TYR A 56 -30.99 -13.32 3.37
N ALA A 57 -30.43 -12.46 2.52
CA ALA A 57 -30.54 -12.60 1.07
C ALA A 57 -29.96 -13.93 0.56
N GLU A 58 -28.80 -14.33 1.08
CA GLU A 58 -28.15 -15.60 0.75
C GLU A 58 -28.95 -16.82 1.21
N LYS A 59 -29.48 -16.78 2.44
CA LYS A 59 -30.30 -17.88 2.98
C LYS A 59 -31.63 -18.06 2.26
N THR A 60 -32.23 -16.97 1.80
CA THR A 60 -33.54 -16.98 1.16
C THR A 60 -33.47 -17.15 -0.36
N GLY A 61 -32.27 -17.14 -0.95
CA GLY A 61 -32.09 -17.17 -2.41
C GLY A 61 -32.62 -15.91 -3.10
N MET A 62 -32.81 -14.83 -2.33
CA MET A 62 -33.28 -13.54 -2.86
C MET A 62 -32.19 -12.91 -3.72
N LYS A 63 -32.59 -12.28 -4.83
CA LYS A 63 -31.66 -11.47 -5.64
C LYS A 63 -31.24 -10.25 -4.82
N ALA A 64 -30.03 -10.28 -4.27
CA ALA A 64 -29.50 -9.20 -3.47
C ALA A 64 -29.26 -7.94 -4.32
N GLU A 65 -29.52 -6.78 -3.72
CA GLU A 65 -29.34 -5.46 -4.33
C GLU A 65 -28.29 -4.67 -3.54
N PRO A 66 -27.09 -4.46 -4.12
CA PRO A 66 -26.08 -3.57 -3.54
C PRO A 66 -26.54 -2.11 -3.49
N LEU A 67 -26.06 -1.35 -2.51
CA LEU A 67 -26.32 0.09 -2.44
C LEU A 67 -25.43 0.87 -3.41
N SER A 68 -25.81 2.13 -3.60
CA SER A 68 -24.96 3.13 -4.23
C SER A 68 -24.28 3.99 -3.16
N LEU A 69 -23.06 4.42 -3.44
CA LEU A 69 -22.25 5.23 -2.55
C LEU A 69 -21.86 6.52 -3.28
N THR A 70 -22.14 7.67 -2.66
CA THR A 70 -21.74 8.99 -3.15
C THR A 70 -20.62 9.54 -2.29
N LEU A 71 -19.46 9.79 -2.88
CA LEU A 71 -18.27 10.33 -2.22
C LEU A 71 -17.92 11.70 -2.80
N ILE A 72 -17.77 12.70 -1.94
CA ILE A 72 -17.45 14.08 -2.33
C ILE A 72 -15.99 14.37 -1.95
N THR A 73 -15.11 14.49 -2.95
CA THR A 73 -13.67 14.76 -2.77
C THR A 73 -13.33 16.24 -2.81
N ASP A 74 -14.14 17.04 -3.52
CA ASP A 74 -13.99 18.49 -3.53
C ASP A 74 -15.33 19.20 -3.66
N GLN A 75 -15.83 19.77 -2.55
CA GLN A 75 -17.09 20.52 -2.51
C GLN A 75 -17.13 21.68 -3.51
N ALA A 76 -15.99 22.30 -3.84
CA ALA A 76 -15.96 23.44 -4.77
C ALA A 76 -16.20 23.01 -6.23
N LYS A 77 -15.98 21.73 -6.54
CA LYS A 77 -16.13 21.15 -7.89
C LYS A 77 -17.29 20.16 -7.99
N ALA A 78 -17.93 19.86 -6.86
CA ALA A 78 -19.07 18.96 -6.80
C ALA A 78 -20.34 19.68 -7.29
N PRO A 79 -21.30 18.96 -7.88
CA PRO A 79 -22.58 19.53 -8.27
C PRO A 79 -23.30 20.18 -7.07
N PRO A 80 -23.99 21.32 -7.25
CA PRO A 80 -24.79 21.91 -6.20
C PRO A 80 -25.89 20.93 -5.76
N ASN A 81 -26.11 20.79 -4.45
CA ASN A 81 -27.08 19.88 -3.82
C ASN A 81 -26.79 18.37 -3.97
N ILE A 82 -25.56 17.96 -4.25
CA ILE A 82 -25.20 16.54 -4.15
C ILE A 82 -25.14 16.10 -2.69
N GLU A 83 -25.93 15.09 -2.32
CA GLU A 83 -25.87 14.46 -1.00
C GLU A 83 -24.89 13.28 -1.05
N GLY A 84 -23.92 13.27 -0.13
CA GLY A 84 -22.89 12.23 -0.08
C GLY A 84 -21.92 12.43 1.07
N GLU A 85 -21.06 11.43 1.27
CA GLU A 85 -20.02 11.46 2.30
C GLU A 85 -18.83 12.31 1.81
N SER A 86 -18.43 13.32 2.59
CA SER A 86 -17.21 14.07 2.31
C SER A 86 -15.97 13.21 2.58
N VAL A 87 -15.05 13.15 1.62
CA VAL A 87 -13.84 12.31 1.70
C VAL A 87 -12.59 13.18 1.61
N HIS A 88 -11.75 13.05 2.62
CA HIS A 88 -10.40 13.64 2.67
C HIS A 88 -9.47 12.71 3.45
N PHE A 89 -8.16 13.01 3.46
CA PHE A 89 -7.23 12.25 4.29
C PHE A 89 -7.65 12.27 5.76
N GLY A 90 -7.69 11.09 6.37
CA GLY A 90 -8.13 10.89 7.75
C GLY A 90 -9.61 10.57 7.92
N THR A 91 -10.45 10.58 6.86
CA THR A 91 -11.83 10.12 7.02
C THR A 91 -11.88 8.59 7.19
N PRO A 92 -12.75 8.05 8.08
CA PRO A 92 -12.89 6.61 8.28
C PRO A 92 -13.21 5.86 6.98
N ARG A 93 -14.05 6.46 6.11
CA ARG A 93 -14.41 5.88 4.82
C ARG A 93 -13.19 5.66 3.92
N LEU A 94 -12.32 6.67 3.81
CA LEU A 94 -11.12 6.55 2.98
C LEU A 94 -10.18 5.48 3.53
N GLN A 95 -10.02 5.42 4.85
CA GLN A 95 -9.21 4.38 5.49
C GLN A 95 -9.76 2.97 5.22
N GLN A 96 -11.08 2.77 5.33
CA GLN A 96 -11.72 1.50 5.03
C GLN A 96 -11.50 1.07 3.56
N ILE A 97 -11.57 2.02 2.62
CA ILE A 97 -11.30 1.74 1.20
C ILE A 97 -9.82 1.39 0.99
N PHE A 98 -8.88 2.08 1.65
CA PHE A 98 -7.46 1.71 1.60
C PHE A 98 -7.19 0.31 2.16
N GLU A 99 -7.85 -0.07 3.25
CA GLU A 99 -7.73 -1.39 3.85
C GLU A 99 -8.29 -2.49 2.93
N SER A 100 -9.46 -2.26 2.34
CA SER A 100 -10.03 -3.15 1.32
C SER A 100 -9.09 -3.29 0.12
N ALA A 101 -8.60 -2.18 -0.43
CA ALA A 101 -7.66 -2.19 -1.56
C ALA A 101 -6.40 -3.02 -1.25
N LYS A 102 -5.81 -2.86 -0.05
CA LYS A 102 -4.65 -3.65 0.38
C LYS A 102 -4.94 -5.14 0.45
N LYS A 103 -6.11 -5.52 0.95
CA LYS A 103 -6.53 -6.93 1.07
C LYS A 103 -6.64 -7.60 -0.31
N HIS A 104 -7.23 -6.91 -1.28
CA HIS A 104 -7.44 -7.44 -2.64
C HIS A 104 -6.20 -7.38 -3.54
N THR A 105 -5.18 -6.59 -3.18
CA THR A 105 -3.95 -6.42 -3.98
C THR A 105 -2.73 -7.15 -3.42
N SER A 106 -2.89 -8.02 -2.43
CA SER A 106 -1.76 -8.69 -1.76
C SER A 106 -0.89 -9.53 -2.71
N PHE A 107 -1.49 -10.20 -3.70
CA PHE A 107 -0.77 -10.97 -4.71
C PHE A 107 -1.45 -10.92 -6.09
N ILE A 108 -0.72 -10.50 -7.13
CA ILE A 108 -1.24 -10.45 -8.51
C ILE A 108 -0.47 -11.34 -9.48
N ARG A 109 -1.12 -11.74 -10.57
CA ARG A 109 -0.47 -12.34 -11.73
C ARG A 109 -0.84 -11.57 -12.98
N LEU A 110 0.18 -11.09 -13.70
CA LEU A 110 0.01 -10.29 -14.92
C LEU A 110 0.92 -10.80 -16.04
N TYR A 111 0.56 -10.49 -17.29
CA TYR A 111 1.26 -10.88 -18.50
C TYR A 111 1.47 -9.66 -19.39
N GLU A 112 2.69 -9.50 -19.93
CA GLU A 112 2.98 -8.49 -20.93
C GLU A 112 2.25 -8.83 -22.23
N GLN A 113 1.49 -7.87 -22.75
CA GLN A 113 0.84 -7.97 -24.04
C GLN A 113 1.64 -7.20 -25.09
N ARG A 114 1.95 -7.86 -26.20
CA ARG A 114 2.50 -7.25 -27.42
C ARG A 114 1.67 -7.68 -28.62
N GLU A 115 1.45 -6.76 -29.55
CA GLU A 115 0.87 -7.11 -30.85
C GLU A 115 1.94 -7.86 -31.67
N SER A 116 1.85 -9.18 -31.69
CA SER A 116 2.73 -10.04 -32.50
C SER A 116 1.95 -11.22 -33.04
N GLY A 117 2.19 -11.56 -34.31
CA GLY A 117 1.62 -12.75 -34.95
C GLY A 117 2.43 -14.04 -34.73
N SER A 118 3.45 -14.01 -33.87
CA SER A 118 4.35 -15.15 -33.62
C SER A 118 4.27 -15.61 -32.17
N GLN A 119 4.47 -16.91 -31.93
CA GLN A 119 4.50 -17.43 -30.57
C GLN A 119 5.70 -16.90 -29.79
N GLN A 120 5.45 -16.19 -28.68
CA GLN A 120 6.49 -15.56 -27.88
C GLN A 120 6.50 -16.12 -26.44
N PRO A 121 7.68 -16.46 -25.89
CA PRO A 121 7.79 -16.88 -24.52
C PRO A 121 7.65 -15.69 -23.56
N LEU A 122 7.05 -15.94 -22.40
CA LEU A 122 6.98 -15.02 -21.28
C LEU A 122 7.78 -15.56 -20.09
N GLN A 123 8.79 -14.79 -19.67
CA GLN A 123 9.63 -15.10 -18.52
C GLN A 123 8.95 -14.67 -17.21
N PRO A 124 8.90 -15.54 -16.19
CA PRO A 124 8.34 -15.20 -14.90
C PRO A 124 9.29 -14.31 -14.08
N TRP A 125 8.76 -13.18 -13.60
CA TRP A 125 9.38 -12.27 -12.64
C TRP A 125 8.57 -12.21 -11.36
N LEU A 126 9.22 -12.33 -10.21
CA LEU A 126 8.61 -12.05 -8.92
C LEU A 126 8.72 -10.56 -8.64
N LEU A 127 7.59 -9.88 -8.52
CA LEU A 127 7.46 -8.50 -8.04
C LEU A 127 7.25 -8.52 -6.52
N VAL A 128 8.00 -7.69 -5.79
CA VAL A 128 7.76 -7.40 -4.38
C VAL A 128 7.89 -5.90 -4.16
N ASN A 129 6.83 -5.27 -3.68
CA ASN A 129 6.85 -3.87 -3.25
C ASN A 129 6.96 -3.82 -1.73
N ILE A 130 7.93 -3.06 -1.24
CA ILE A 130 8.40 -3.07 0.15
C ILE A 130 8.39 -1.65 0.68
N LYS A 131 7.96 -1.48 1.93
CA LYS A 131 8.14 -0.27 2.72
C LYS A 131 9.23 -0.51 3.75
N VAL A 132 10.26 0.33 3.75
CA VAL A 132 11.31 0.37 4.78
C VAL A 132 11.06 1.60 5.64
N SER A 133 10.79 1.39 6.93
CA SER A 133 10.53 2.47 7.90
C SER A 133 11.72 2.57 8.85
N TYR A 134 12.39 3.72 8.84
CA TYR A 134 13.45 4.06 9.79
C TYR A 134 12.81 4.82 10.95
N GLU A 135 12.87 4.27 12.14
CA GLU A 135 12.16 4.78 13.32
C GLU A 135 13.12 5.02 14.48
N ALA A 136 13.11 6.25 14.99
CA ALA A 136 13.61 6.65 16.30
C ALA A 136 12.70 7.82 16.77
N ASN A 137 13.27 8.95 17.15
CA ASN A 137 12.51 10.18 17.43
C ASN A 137 11.74 10.69 16.21
N HIS A 138 12.22 10.37 15.00
CA HIS A 138 11.49 10.60 13.75
C HIS A 138 11.27 9.28 13.01
N LYS A 139 10.19 9.24 12.22
CA LYS A 139 9.87 8.17 11.30
C LYS A 139 10.10 8.61 9.86
N LYS A 140 10.87 7.82 9.11
CA LYS A 140 11.09 8.00 7.67
C LYS A 140 10.73 6.73 6.93
N ASP A 141 9.76 6.83 6.03
CA ASP A 141 9.32 5.70 5.19
C ASP A 141 9.91 5.83 3.79
N ILE A 142 10.49 4.74 3.28
CA ILE A 142 11.02 4.62 1.92
C ILE A 142 10.36 3.42 1.24
N PHE A 143 9.94 3.60 0.00
CA PHE A 143 9.30 2.56 -0.81
C PHE A 143 10.29 1.99 -1.83
N HIS A 144 10.38 0.67 -1.89
CA HIS A 144 11.18 -0.05 -2.87
C HIS A 144 10.29 -0.96 -3.70
N SER A 145 10.59 -1.03 -4.99
CA SER A 145 10.03 -2.04 -5.88
C SER A 145 11.14 -2.94 -6.39
N LEU A 146 11.06 -4.22 -6.10
CA LEU A 146 12.06 -5.21 -6.48
C LEU A 146 11.45 -6.25 -7.41
N GLY A 147 12.15 -6.54 -8.49
CA GLY A 147 11.89 -7.63 -9.42
C GLY A 147 12.95 -8.71 -9.26
N LEU A 148 12.55 -9.98 -9.25
CA LEU A 148 13.46 -11.11 -9.35
C LEU A 148 13.04 -11.98 -10.53
N ASN A 149 13.90 -12.10 -11.53
CA ASN A 149 13.69 -13.06 -12.62
C ASN A 149 13.77 -14.49 -12.07
N LEU A 150 12.69 -15.25 -12.20
CA LEU A 150 12.57 -16.59 -11.62
C LEU A 150 13.25 -17.69 -12.46
N ILE A 151 13.90 -17.33 -13.56
CA ILE A 151 14.72 -18.22 -14.38
C ILE A 151 16.19 -18.09 -14.00
N ASN A 152 16.77 -16.89 -14.15
CA ASN A 152 18.21 -16.67 -13.93
C ASN A 152 18.55 -16.06 -12.56
N GLY A 153 17.55 -15.60 -11.81
CA GLY A 153 17.75 -14.99 -10.49
C GLY A 153 18.30 -13.57 -10.51
N ALA A 154 18.27 -12.88 -11.66
CA ALA A 154 18.62 -11.47 -11.75
C ALA A 154 17.66 -10.62 -10.92
N ILE A 155 18.20 -9.65 -10.18
CA ILE A 155 17.44 -8.70 -9.39
C ILE A 155 17.38 -7.37 -10.14
N GLN A 156 16.17 -6.81 -10.27
CA GLN A 156 15.91 -5.51 -10.84
C GLN A 156 15.35 -4.59 -9.76
N GLU A 157 16.04 -3.50 -9.46
CA GLU A 157 15.52 -2.43 -8.61
C GLU A 157 14.57 -1.52 -9.40
N GLU A 158 13.74 -0.78 -8.69
CA GLU A 158 12.70 0.09 -9.26
C GLU A 158 11.79 -0.63 -10.26
N PHE A 159 11.44 -1.89 -9.98
CA PHE A 159 10.80 -2.75 -10.96
C PHE A 159 9.45 -2.20 -11.45
N MET A 160 8.67 -1.52 -10.60
CA MET A 160 7.47 -0.80 -11.03
C MET A 160 7.73 0.24 -12.14
N ASN A 161 8.89 0.89 -12.18
CA ASN A 161 9.22 1.83 -13.27
C ASN A 161 9.37 1.13 -14.63
N VAL A 162 9.80 -0.13 -14.61
CA VAL A 162 9.83 -1.00 -15.80
C VAL A 162 8.42 -1.43 -16.19
N LEU A 163 7.60 -1.83 -15.21
CA LEU A 163 6.23 -2.30 -15.43
C LEU A 163 5.30 -1.20 -15.95
N ASN A 164 5.44 0.04 -15.46
CA ASN A 164 4.63 1.18 -15.88
C ASN A 164 4.81 1.54 -17.37
N ARG A 165 5.85 1.03 -18.02
CA ARG A 165 6.12 1.25 -19.46
C ARG A 165 5.60 0.12 -20.34
N LYS A 166 4.94 -0.88 -19.76
CA LYS A 166 4.47 -2.09 -20.44
C LYS A 166 2.95 -2.18 -20.36
N LEU A 167 2.36 -2.76 -21.38
CA LEU A 167 0.95 -3.13 -21.36
C LEU A 167 0.81 -4.48 -20.64
N LEU A 168 0.16 -4.50 -19.48
CA LEU A 168 -0.01 -5.68 -18.65
C LEU A 168 -1.49 -6.07 -18.57
N VAL A 169 -1.77 -7.36 -18.73
CA VAL A 169 -3.12 -7.92 -18.68
C VAL A 169 -3.20 -9.10 -17.70
N SER A 170 -4.40 -9.40 -17.21
CA SER A 170 -4.66 -10.47 -16.23
C SER A 170 -4.79 -11.86 -16.86
N LYS A 171 -4.99 -11.93 -18.18
CA LYS A 171 -5.10 -13.18 -18.96
C LYS A 171 -3.88 -13.33 -19.86
N ILE A 172 -3.50 -14.57 -20.14
CA ILE A 172 -2.40 -14.85 -21.08
C ILE A 172 -2.83 -14.33 -22.46
N PRO A 173 -2.05 -13.44 -23.10
CA PRO A 173 -2.35 -12.95 -24.44
C PRO A 173 -2.30 -14.06 -25.48
N ASP A 174 -2.99 -13.85 -26.59
CA ASP A 174 -2.88 -14.73 -27.75
C ASP A 174 -1.42 -14.85 -28.21
N PHE A 175 -1.06 -16.01 -28.75
CA PHE A 175 0.30 -16.33 -29.20
C PHE A 175 1.38 -16.18 -28.11
N SER A 176 1.02 -16.27 -26.82
CA SER A 176 1.98 -16.23 -25.72
C SER A 176 1.97 -17.51 -24.90
N PHE A 177 3.13 -17.94 -24.41
CA PHE A 177 3.25 -19.08 -23.48
C PHE A 177 4.18 -18.75 -22.31
N THR A 178 3.90 -19.33 -21.15
CA THR A 178 4.67 -19.07 -19.93
C THR A 178 5.85 -20.03 -19.79
N ILE A 179 7.02 -19.49 -19.43
CA ILE A 179 8.16 -20.32 -19.04
C ILE A 179 7.97 -20.78 -17.59
N THR A 180 8.23 -22.06 -17.33
CA THR A 180 8.20 -22.59 -15.97
C THR A 180 9.33 -22.00 -15.12
N PRO A 181 9.03 -21.42 -13.95
CA PRO A 181 10.06 -20.84 -13.09
C PRO A 181 10.99 -21.91 -12.53
N LEU A 182 12.31 -21.68 -12.61
CA LEU A 182 13.32 -22.52 -11.97
C LEU A 182 13.42 -22.20 -10.47
N ILE A 183 13.17 -20.95 -10.10
CA ILE A 183 13.17 -20.46 -8.74
C ILE A 183 11.72 -20.36 -8.26
N LYS A 184 11.39 -21.08 -7.17
CA LYS A 184 10.07 -20.97 -6.55
C LYS A 184 9.87 -19.56 -5.96
N PRO A 185 8.67 -18.94 -6.08
CA PRO A 185 8.40 -17.61 -5.53
C PRO A 185 8.80 -17.44 -4.06
N LYS A 186 8.52 -18.43 -3.20
CA LYS A 186 8.91 -18.41 -1.78
C LYS A 186 10.42 -18.31 -1.58
N SER A 187 11.21 -19.01 -2.40
CA SER A 187 12.68 -18.91 -2.38
C SER A 187 13.15 -17.57 -2.94
N GLY A 188 12.44 -17.04 -3.94
CA GLY A 188 12.68 -15.72 -4.49
C GLY A 188 12.50 -14.59 -3.47
N VAL A 189 11.43 -14.64 -2.67
CA VAL A 189 11.19 -13.67 -1.58
C VAL A 189 12.35 -13.69 -0.58
N LYS A 190 12.81 -14.87 -0.16
CA LYS A 190 13.99 -14.99 0.73
C LYS A 190 15.26 -14.39 0.12
N ARG A 191 15.44 -14.51 -1.20
CA ARG A 191 16.58 -13.93 -1.92
C ARG A 191 16.51 -12.40 -1.95
N LEU A 192 15.33 -11.85 -2.23
CA LEU A 192 15.08 -10.40 -2.17
C LEU A 192 15.23 -9.85 -0.75
N GLN A 193 14.78 -10.59 0.27
CA GLN A 193 15.00 -10.25 1.67
C GLN A 193 16.49 -10.15 1.98
N ARG A 194 17.30 -11.15 1.64
CA ARG A 194 18.76 -11.12 1.86
C ARG A 194 19.44 -9.98 1.13
N PHE A 195 19.02 -9.72 -0.12
CA PHE A 195 19.52 -8.60 -0.90
C PHE A 195 19.23 -7.26 -0.21
N LEU A 196 17.99 -7.04 0.23
CA LEU A 196 17.59 -5.82 0.93
C LEU A 196 18.30 -5.69 2.27
N THR A 197 18.38 -6.75 3.09
CA THR A 197 19.11 -6.72 4.36
C THR A 197 20.58 -6.34 4.15
N SER A 198 21.27 -6.96 3.20
CA SER A 198 22.67 -6.63 2.92
C SER A 198 22.86 -5.19 2.41
N ARG A 199 21.85 -4.64 1.73
CA ARG A 199 21.86 -3.22 1.33
C ARG A 199 21.72 -2.32 2.55
N LEU A 200 20.70 -2.56 3.38
CA LEU A 200 20.42 -1.77 4.59
C LEU A 200 21.63 -1.76 5.53
N GLU A 201 22.30 -2.90 5.72
CA GLU A 201 23.52 -2.99 6.55
C GLU A 201 24.70 -2.15 6.05
N LYS A 202 24.73 -1.82 4.75
CA LYS A 202 25.81 -1.02 4.13
C LYS A 202 25.48 0.47 4.09
N GLU A 203 24.25 0.86 4.40
CA GLU A 203 23.84 2.26 4.40
C GLU A 203 24.43 3.01 5.59
N THR A 204 24.60 4.33 5.44
CA THR A 204 24.99 5.20 6.54
C THR A 204 23.84 5.33 7.53
N HIS A 205 24.10 5.08 8.82
CA HIS A 205 23.11 5.12 9.89
C HIS A 205 23.22 6.39 10.75
N ASP A 206 23.58 7.51 10.14
CA ASP A 206 23.76 8.81 10.82
C ASP A 206 22.51 9.23 11.60
N TRP A 207 21.32 8.87 11.10
CA TRP A 207 20.05 9.10 11.79
C TRP A 207 19.98 8.40 13.15
N ALA A 208 20.48 7.17 13.24
CA ALA A 208 20.49 6.38 14.47
C ALA A 208 21.55 6.89 15.44
N VAL A 209 22.71 7.32 14.94
CA VAL A 209 23.76 7.96 15.75
C VAL A 209 23.25 9.26 16.35
N LYS A 210 22.59 10.10 15.55
CA LYS A 210 22.00 11.35 16.02
C LYS A 210 20.91 11.10 17.07
N ALA A 211 20.00 10.16 16.83
CA ALA A 211 18.95 9.82 17.79
C ALA A 211 19.52 9.34 19.13
N LYS A 212 20.60 8.54 19.12
CA LYS A 212 21.28 8.13 20.36
C LYS A 212 21.91 9.30 21.10
N LYS A 213 22.51 10.26 20.38
CA LYS A 213 23.07 11.46 21.00
C LYS A 213 21.98 12.30 21.68
N GLU A 214 20.87 12.55 20.99
CA GLU A 214 19.73 13.28 21.55
C GLU A 214 19.13 12.53 22.75
N TRP A 215 19.11 11.20 22.72
CA TRP A 215 18.70 10.38 23.87
C TRP A 215 19.60 10.56 25.09
N GLU A 216 20.92 10.58 24.91
CA GLU A 216 21.89 10.81 25.99
C GLU A 216 21.71 12.20 26.60
N GLU A 217 21.51 13.23 25.77
CA GLU A 217 21.25 14.60 26.22
C GLU A 217 19.94 14.70 27.05
N ASP A 218 18.86 14.05 26.58
CA ASP A 218 17.57 14.01 27.30
C ASP A 218 17.66 13.20 28.60
N LEU A 219 18.42 12.11 28.63
CA LEU A 219 18.65 11.33 29.85
C LEU A 219 19.40 12.13 30.91
N VAL A 220 20.41 12.90 30.52
CA VAL A 220 21.15 13.77 31.44
C VAL A 220 20.22 14.83 32.04
N LEU A 221 19.34 15.41 31.22
CA LEU A 221 18.35 16.38 31.69
C LEU A 221 17.36 15.75 32.68
N LEU A 222 16.89 14.53 32.38
CA LEU A 222 15.99 13.78 33.24
C LEU A 222 16.66 13.45 34.58
N ASP A 223 17.92 12.99 34.56
CA ASP A 223 18.67 12.68 35.77
C ASP A 223 18.91 13.92 36.64
N TYR A 224 19.22 15.08 36.03
CA TYR A 224 19.38 16.34 36.74
C TYR A 224 18.08 16.82 37.40
N PHE A 225 16.93 16.65 36.74
CA PHE A 225 15.63 17.04 37.29
C PHE A 225 15.26 16.28 38.58
N TYR A 226 15.76 15.05 38.73
CA TYR A 226 15.51 14.17 39.88
C TYR A 226 16.76 13.96 40.76
N GLU A 227 17.76 14.85 40.70
CA GLU A 227 19.06 14.65 41.40
C GLU A 227 18.93 14.69 42.92
N ASP A 228 18.07 15.56 43.46
CA ASP A 228 17.92 15.81 44.90
C ASP A 228 16.80 14.97 45.57
N GLU A 229 16.12 14.09 44.81
CA GLU A 229 14.98 13.29 45.28
C GLU A 229 15.24 11.77 45.17
N GLU A 230 14.56 10.97 46.00
CA GLU A 230 14.50 9.53 45.76
C GLU A 230 13.69 9.27 44.48
N LYS A 231 14.31 8.64 43.48
CA LYS A 231 13.74 8.50 42.12
C LYS A 231 12.32 7.89 42.16
N PRO A 232 11.27 8.68 41.87
CA PRO A 232 9.90 8.21 41.96
C PRO A 232 9.55 7.32 40.76
N GLU A 233 8.40 6.65 40.81
CA GLU A 233 7.91 5.81 39.70
C GLU A 233 7.85 6.57 38.36
N ALA A 234 7.49 7.87 38.41
CA ALA A 234 7.44 8.75 37.24
C ALA A 234 8.78 8.81 36.47
N TYR A 235 9.92 8.84 37.19
CA TYR A 235 11.25 8.82 36.58
C TYR A 235 11.47 7.57 35.71
N PHE A 236 11.07 6.39 36.22
CA PHE A 236 11.25 5.13 35.48
C PHE A 236 10.32 5.04 34.27
N ILE A 237 9.09 5.59 34.38
CA ILE A 237 8.15 5.68 33.27
C ILE A 237 8.71 6.59 32.17
N GLU A 238 9.20 7.78 32.51
CA GLU A 238 9.79 8.72 31.55
C GLU A 238 11.05 8.17 30.91
N LYS A 239 11.93 7.55 31.70
CA LYS A 239 13.13 6.88 31.18
C LYS A 239 12.80 5.78 30.18
N ALA A 240 11.79 4.96 30.47
CA ALA A 240 11.31 3.93 29.55
C ALA A 240 10.66 4.52 28.28
N ALA A 241 9.98 5.67 28.41
CA ALA A 241 9.42 6.40 27.27
C ALA A 241 10.52 6.95 26.36
N LEU A 242 11.58 7.54 26.92
CA LEU A 242 12.76 7.99 26.19
C LEU A 242 13.43 6.83 25.46
N GLU A 243 13.64 5.69 26.12
CA GLU A 243 14.18 4.49 25.48
C GLU A 243 13.33 4.05 24.30
N LYS A 244 12.01 3.98 24.47
CA LYS A 244 11.09 3.58 23.41
C LYS A 244 11.11 4.56 22.22
N GLN A 245 11.21 5.86 22.50
CA GLN A 245 11.22 6.92 21.51
C GLN A 245 12.52 6.93 20.70
N TYR A 246 13.67 6.82 21.36
CA TYR A 246 14.95 7.00 20.69
C TYR A 246 15.57 5.69 20.18
N SER A 247 15.13 4.52 20.66
CA SER A 247 15.63 3.22 20.23
C SER A 247 15.53 3.04 18.70
N PRO A 248 16.66 3.11 17.97
CA PRO A 248 16.63 3.09 16.51
C PRO A 248 16.23 1.72 15.99
N LYS A 249 15.21 1.67 15.13
CA LYS A 249 14.69 0.44 14.53
C LYS A 249 14.46 0.64 13.03
N ILE A 250 14.69 -0.41 12.26
CA ILE A 250 14.32 -0.47 10.86
C ILE A 250 13.25 -1.56 10.71
N HIS A 251 12.07 -1.15 10.29
CA HIS A 251 10.95 -2.05 9.99
C HIS A 251 10.85 -2.25 8.48
N VAL A 252 10.72 -3.50 8.05
CA VAL A 252 10.58 -3.86 6.64
C VAL A 252 9.27 -4.60 6.45
N ASP A 253 8.34 -3.97 5.74
CA ASP A 253 7.02 -4.52 5.46
C ASP A 253 6.87 -4.78 3.95
N ILE A 254 6.42 -5.98 3.59
CA ILE A 254 5.96 -6.25 2.22
C ILE A 254 4.55 -5.68 2.08
N ILE A 255 4.36 -4.76 1.13
CA ILE A 255 3.08 -4.11 0.87
C ILE A 255 2.21 -5.03 0.00
N ASN A 256 2.80 -5.51 -1.10
CA ASN A 256 2.20 -6.45 -2.02
C ASN A 256 3.28 -7.14 -2.86
N GLY A 257 2.87 -8.15 -3.61
CA GLY A 257 3.73 -8.79 -4.59
C GLY A 257 2.95 -9.43 -5.72
N GLY A 258 3.65 -10.14 -6.57
CA GLY A 258 3.02 -10.85 -7.68
C GLY A 258 4.01 -11.57 -8.55
N VAL A 259 3.49 -12.35 -9.50
CA VAL A 259 4.29 -12.95 -10.57
C VAL A 259 3.89 -12.29 -11.88
N ILE A 260 4.83 -11.58 -12.48
CA ILE A 260 4.66 -10.86 -13.72
C ILE A 260 5.40 -11.60 -14.82
N TYR A 261 4.70 -11.94 -15.89
CA TYR A 261 5.25 -12.67 -17.02
C TYR A 261 5.59 -11.66 -18.11
N LEU A 262 6.89 -11.46 -18.36
CA LEU A 262 7.40 -10.45 -19.28
C LEU A 262 8.07 -11.09 -20.48
N HIS A 263 8.03 -10.42 -21.63
CA HIS A 263 8.88 -10.81 -22.75
C HIS A 263 10.35 -10.51 -22.41
N SER A 264 11.25 -11.39 -22.87
CA SER A 264 12.70 -11.20 -22.76
C SER A 264 13.18 -9.94 -23.47
#